data_AF-A0A7C7RVY7-F1
#
_entry.id   AF-A0A7C7RVY7-F1
#
_cell.length_a   1.000
_cell.length_b   1.000
_cell.length_c   1.000
_cell.angle_alpha   90.00
_cell.angle_beta   90.00
_cell.angle_gamma   90.00
#
_symmetry.space_group_name_H-M   'P 1'
#
loop_
_entity.id
_entity.type
_entity.pdbx_description
1 polymer ?
#
loop_
_entity_poly.entity_id
_entity_poly.type
_entity_poly.pdbx_seq_one_letter_code
_entity_poly.pdbx_strand_id
1 'polypeptide(L)'
;MDIIFSHRCLEYQRIGHPEGPARVRIAHEYLTGKGFTSLEPAPAGREELLAVHALELVRRNMARIYQVFTEIPTILKGLINDPHMNGSCDMNEGLHRARKILLKITDMGLPTATEVLDPITPQYLAGLVCWAAIGAR
;
A
#
# COMPACT_ATOMS: atom_id res chain seq x y z
N MET A 1 12.92 -14.82 -9.66
CA MET A 1 11.68 -14.42 -8.94
C MET A 1 12.04 -13.14 -8.24
N ASP A 2 11.27 -12.08 -8.50
CA ASP A 2 11.68 -10.74 -8.14
C ASP A 2 11.02 -10.32 -6.82
N ILE A 3 11.74 -9.56 -6.01
CA ILE A 3 11.25 -8.96 -4.77
C ILE A 3 11.26 -7.45 -4.94
N ILE A 4 10.23 -6.78 -4.44
CA ILE A 4 10.16 -5.32 -4.49
C ILE A 4 10.74 -4.80 -3.19
N PHE A 5 11.86 -4.10 -3.28
CA PHE A 5 12.62 -3.66 -2.12
C PHE A 5 13.17 -2.26 -2.37
N SER A 6 13.06 -1.38 -1.37
CA SER A 6 13.73 -0.08 -1.39
C SER A 6 14.73 0.03 -0.26
N HIS A 7 15.93 0.54 -0.58
CA HIS A 7 16.93 0.84 0.45
C HIS A 7 16.44 1.86 1.48
N ARG A 8 15.46 2.71 1.13
CA ARG A 8 14.81 3.65 2.08
C ARG A 8 14.13 2.95 3.25
N CYS A 9 13.73 1.69 3.09
CA CYS A 9 13.16 0.89 4.18
C CYS A 9 14.16 0.63 5.31
N LEU A 10 15.48 0.74 5.03
CA LEU A 10 16.54 0.61 6.03
C LEU A 10 16.74 1.90 6.84
N GLU A 11 16.22 3.02 6.37
CA GLU A 11 16.29 4.31 7.06
C GLU A 11 15.09 4.52 8.00
N TYR A 12 14.07 3.68 7.90
CA TYR A 12 12.83 3.84 8.65
C TYR A 12 13.04 3.61 10.15
N GLN A 13 13.03 4.69 10.92
CA GLN A 13 13.07 4.65 12.38
C GLN A 13 11.80 5.30 12.94
N ARG A 14 10.89 4.49 13.47
CA ARG A 14 9.72 4.99 14.18
C ARG A 14 9.56 4.23 15.49
N ILE A 15 9.52 4.97 16.59
CA ILE A 15 9.34 4.41 17.94
C ILE A 15 8.04 3.61 17.97
N GLY A 16 8.11 2.34 18.39
CA GLY A 16 6.97 1.43 18.47
C GLY A 16 6.58 0.74 17.16
N HIS A 17 7.32 0.92 16.07
CA HIS A 17 7.07 0.16 14.85
C HIS A 17 7.66 -1.26 14.95
N PRO A 18 6.89 -2.33 14.69
CA PRO A 18 7.32 -3.71 14.90
C PRO A 18 8.41 -4.17 13.94
N GLU A 19 8.45 -3.60 12.74
CA GLU A 19 9.50 -3.83 11.75
C GLU A 19 10.55 -2.72 11.86
N GLY A 20 11.67 -3.06 12.50
CA GLY A 20 12.85 -2.20 12.54
C GLY A 20 13.78 -2.44 11.35
N PRO A 21 14.67 -1.49 11.01
CA PRO A 21 15.63 -1.62 9.90
C PRO A 21 16.43 -2.92 9.90
N ALA A 22 16.72 -3.46 11.08
CA ALA A 22 17.46 -4.70 11.25
C ALA A 22 16.70 -5.91 10.69
N ARG A 23 15.38 -6.03 10.93
CA ARG A 23 14.58 -7.13 10.39
C ARG A 23 14.47 -7.06 8.88
N VAL A 24 14.20 -5.86 8.35
CA VAL A 24 14.11 -5.60 6.91
C VAL A 24 15.43 -5.97 6.21
N ARG A 25 16.57 -5.60 6.79
CA ARG A 25 17.90 -5.97 6.28
C ARG A 25 18.13 -7.48 6.27
N ILE A 26 17.85 -8.17 7.37
CA ILE A 26 18.02 -9.63 7.47
C ILE A 26 17.15 -10.35 6.43
N ALA A 27 15.90 -9.93 6.27
CA ALA A 27 15.01 -10.50 5.26
C ALA A 27 15.52 -10.26 3.83
N HIS A 28 15.98 -9.04 3.53
CA HIS A 28 16.57 -8.73 2.23
C HIS A 28 17.82 -9.59 1.96
N GLU A 29 18.77 -9.63 2.88
CA GLU A 29 20.01 -10.42 2.74
C GLU A 29 19.71 -11.92 2.54
N TYR A 30 18.76 -12.47 3.31
CA TYR A 30 18.31 -13.85 3.17
C TYR A 30 17.74 -14.14 1.78
N LEU A 31 16.84 -13.27 1.29
CA LEU A 31 16.20 -13.45 -0.02
C LEU A 31 17.20 -13.29 -1.16
N THR A 32 18.10 -12.31 -1.10
CA THR A 32 19.19 -12.16 -2.08
C THR A 32 20.09 -13.40 -2.09
N GLY A 33 20.42 -13.94 -0.92
CA GLY A 33 21.18 -15.18 -0.78
C GLY A 33 20.48 -16.42 -1.36
N LYS A 34 19.16 -16.38 -1.52
CA LYS A 34 18.36 -17.41 -2.20
C LYS A 34 18.22 -17.18 -3.72
N GLY A 35 18.87 -16.16 -4.27
CA GLY A 35 18.85 -15.84 -5.70
C GLY A 35 17.65 -15.01 -6.14
N PHE A 36 16.93 -14.36 -5.22
CA PHE A 36 15.91 -13.38 -5.57
C PHE A 36 16.56 -12.06 -6.00
N THR A 37 15.99 -11.43 -7.03
CA THR A 37 16.47 -10.15 -7.54
C THR A 37 15.62 -9.01 -6.99
N SER A 38 16.27 -7.99 -6.43
CA SER A 38 15.58 -6.80 -5.93
C SER A 38 15.21 -5.85 -7.08
N LEU A 39 13.95 -5.43 -7.10
CA LEU A 39 13.42 -4.36 -7.93
C LEU A 39 13.15 -3.14 -7.05
N GLU A 40 13.83 -2.03 -7.35
CA GLU A 40 13.59 -0.76 -6.66
C GLU A 40 12.23 -0.19 -7.09
N PRO A 41 11.34 0.16 -6.14
CA PRO A 41 10.07 0.79 -6.48
C PRO A 41 10.29 2.22 -7.02
N ALA A 42 9.48 2.60 -8.00
CA ALA A 42 9.43 3.97 -8.52
C ALA A 42 7.97 4.39 -8.76
N PRO A 43 7.62 5.68 -8.63
CA PRO A 43 6.23 6.12 -8.80
C PRO A 43 5.66 5.71 -10.17
N ALA A 44 4.47 5.12 -10.21
CA ALA A 44 3.81 4.77 -11.48
C ALA A 44 3.22 6.01 -12.15
N GLY A 45 3.39 6.11 -13.47
CA GLY A 45 2.72 7.09 -14.32
C GLY A 45 1.26 6.71 -14.58
N ARG A 46 0.47 7.66 -15.07
CA ARG A 46 -0.96 7.46 -15.35
C ARG A 46 -1.22 6.30 -16.31
N GLU A 47 -0.45 6.18 -17.37
CA GLU A 47 -0.61 5.12 -18.37
C GLU A 47 -0.33 3.73 -17.78
N GLU A 48 0.68 3.61 -16.92
CA GLU A 48 1.02 2.35 -16.26
C GLU A 48 -0.04 1.93 -15.24
N LEU A 49 -0.61 2.92 -14.55
CA LEU A 49 -1.73 2.71 -13.63
C LEU A 49 -2.99 2.26 -14.39
N LEU A 50 -3.26 2.79 -15.58
CA LEU A 50 -4.38 2.34 -16.41
C LEU A 50 -4.13 0.97 -17.05
N ALA A 51 -2.86 0.63 -17.29
CA ALA A 51 -2.42 -0.62 -17.89
C ALA A 51 -2.47 -1.84 -16.95
N VAL A 52 -2.79 -1.64 -15.68
CA VAL A 52 -2.91 -2.70 -14.66
C VAL A 52 -3.93 -3.81 -14.99
N HIS A 53 -4.81 -3.58 -15.97
CA HIS A 53 -5.75 -4.58 -16.47
C HIS A 53 -5.09 -5.59 -17.43
N ALA A 54 -3.85 -5.36 -17.86
CA ALA A 54 -3.08 -6.25 -18.73
C ALA A 54 -1.93 -6.92 -17.97
N LEU A 55 -1.99 -8.25 -17.85
CA LEU A 55 -1.01 -9.04 -17.08
C LEU A 55 0.45 -8.81 -17.50
N GLU A 56 0.69 -8.61 -18.79
CA GLU A 56 2.03 -8.36 -19.33
C GLU A 56 2.59 -6.99 -18.90
N LEU A 57 1.74 -5.97 -18.87
CA LEU A 57 2.11 -4.61 -18.42
C LEU A 57 2.24 -4.53 -16.90
N VAL A 58 1.43 -5.29 -16.17
CA VAL A 58 1.59 -5.49 -14.73
C VAL A 58 2.96 -6.08 -14.44
N ARG A 59 3.33 -7.19 -15.09
CA ARG A 59 4.65 -7.83 -14.94
C ARG A 59 5.81 -6.88 -15.22
N ARG A 60 5.69 -6.06 -16.27
CA ARG A 60 6.73 -5.09 -16.65
C ARG A 60 6.89 -3.95 -15.65
N ASN A 61 5.80 -3.54 -14.99
CA ASN A 61 5.77 -2.35 -14.12
C ASN A 61 5.46 -2.68 -12.65
N MET A 62 5.67 -3.94 -12.23
CA MET A 62 5.30 -4.45 -10.89
C MET A 62 5.81 -3.57 -9.76
N ALA A 63 7.09 -3.19 -9.78
CA ALA A 63 7.71 -2.37 -8.73
C ALA A 63 7.01 -1.02 -8.56
N ARG A 64 6.54 -0.44 -9.67
CA ARG A 64 5.88 0.87 -9.69
C ARG A 64 4.44 0.79 -9.22
N ILE A 65 3.71 -0.21 -9.72
CA ILE A 65 2.34 -0.50 -9.34
C ILE A 65 2.25 -0.83 -7.84
N TYR A 66 3.19 -1.64 -7.34
CA TYR A 66 3.27 -2.00 -5.93
C TYR A 66 3.49 -0.78 -5.02
N GLN A 67 4.36 0.16 -5.40
CA GLN A 67 4.58 1.37 -4.60
C GLN A 67 3.26 2.12 -4.36
N VAL A 68 2.48 2.34 -5.41
CA VAL A 68 1.18 3.01 -5.32
C VAL A 68 0.23 2.24 -4.41
N PHE A 69 0.17 0.91 -4.55
CA PHE A 69 -0.65 0.07 -3.67
C PHE A 69 -0.20 0.03 -2.21
N THR A 70 1.07 0.34 -1.89
CA THR A 70 1.54 0.41 -0.49
C THR A 70 1.30 1.76 0.17
N GLU A 71 1.37 2.85 -0.60
CA GLU A 71 1.14 4.20 -0.08
C GLU A 71 -0.35 4.46 0.23
N ILE A 72 -1.26 3.96 -0.62
CA ILE A 72 -2.72 4.11 -0.45
C ILE A 72 -3.22 3.58 0.93
N PRO A 73 -2.91 2.34 1.35
CA PRO A 73 -3.28 1.82 2.68
C PRO A 73 -2.83 2.72 3.84
N THR A 74 -1.61 3.23 3.77
CA THR A 74 -1.01 4.05 4.84
C THR A 74 -1.72 5.39 4.97
N ILE A 75 -2.05 6.01 3.83
CA ILE A 75 -2.77 7.27 3.75
C ILE A 75 -4.22 7.09 4.25
N LEU A 76 -4.90 6.03 3.81
CA LEU A 76 -6.28 5.75 4.22
C LEU A 76 -6.39 5.48 5.72
N LYS A 77 -5.43 4.78 6.33
CA LYS A 77 -5.43 4.54 7.77
C LYS A 77 -5.40 5.85 8.56
N GLY A 78 -4.51 6.78 8.20
CA GLY A 78 -4.43 8.09 8.87
C GLY A 78 -5.72 8.89 8.68
N LEU A 79 -6.23 8.91 7.46
CA LEU A 79 -7.44 9.64 7.10
C LEU A 79 -8.71 9.11 7.77
N ILE A 80 -8.87 7.79 7.86
CA ILE A 80 -10.05 7.17 8.48
C ILE A 80 -10.05 7.44 9.98
N ASN A 81 -8.89 7.31 10.63
CA ASN A 81 -8.82 7.46 12.08
C ASN A 81 -8.96 8.91 12.53
N ASP A 82 -8.33 9.87 11.86
CA ASP A 82 -8.39 11.28 12.25
C ASP A 82 -8.37 12.19 11.00
N PRO A 83 -9.52 12.37 10.34
CA PRO A 83 -9.59 13.09 9.06
C PRO A 83 -9.18 14.57 9.15
N HIS A 84 -9.16 15.13 10.36
CA HIS A 84 -8.83 16.52 10.63
C HIS A 84 -7.39 16.72 11.10
N MET A 85 -6.64 15.62 11.35
CA MET A 85 -5.27 15.65 11.88
C MET A 85 -5.13 16.48 13.17
N ASN A 86 -6.16 16.47 14.02
CA ASN A 86 -6.24 17.28 15.24
C ASN A 86 -6.53 16.43 16.49
N GLY A 87 -6.52 15.11 16.38
CA GLY A 87 -6.82 14.18 17.47
C GLY A 87 -8.30 14.00 17.79
N SER A 88 -9.21 14.55 16.97
CA SER A 88 -10.67 14.41 17.16
C SER A 88 -11.17 12.98 17.02
N CYS A 89 -10.44 12.15 16.28
CA CYS A 89 -10.80 10.78 15.97
C CYS A 89 -12.20 10.63 15.32
N ASP A 90 -12.61 11.60 14.49
CA ASP A 90 -13.89 11.55 13.78
C ASP A 90 -13.90 10.50 12.67
N MET A 91 -14.08 9.23 13.07
CA MET A 91 -14.06 8.10 12.15
C MET A 91 -15.23 8.09 11.16
N ASN A 92 -16.36 8.71 11.49
CA ASN A 92 -17.51 8.75 10.58
C ASN A 92 -17.19 9.61 9.36
N GLU A 93 -16.67 10.82 9.58
CA GLU A 93 -16.20 11.67 8.48
C GLU A 93 -15.00 11.02 7.77
N GLY A 94 -14.10 10.38 8.52
CA GLY A 94 -12.94 9.66 7.98
C GLY A 94 -13.33 8.57 6.98
N LEU A 95 -14.28 7.70 7.34
CA LEU A 95 -14.81 6.66 6.47
C LEU A 95 -15.49 7.25 5.23
N HIS A 96 -16.26 8.33 5.39
CA HIS A 96 -16.95 8.97 4.28
C HIS A 96 -15.95 9.58 3.27
N ARG A 97 -14.88 10.24 3.75
CA ARG A 97 -13.82 10.80 2.92
C ARG A 97 -13.00 9.70 2.23
N ALA A 98 -12.61 8.66 2.97
CA ALA A 98 -11.90 7.51 2.41
C ALA A 98 -12.69 6.87 1.27
N ARG A 99 -13.98 6.62 1.47
CA ARG A 99 -14.85 6.05 0.44
C ARG A 99 -14.98 6.97 -0.78
N LYS A 100 -15.12 8.29 -0.60
CA LYS A 100 -15.14 9.26 -1.72
C LYS A 100 -13.85 9.25 -2.52
N ILE A 101 -12.69 9.13 -1.87
CA ILE A 101 -11.40 9.05 -2.55
C ILE A 101 -11.32 7.76 -3.36
N LEU A 102 -11.65 6.62 -2.76
CA LEU A 102 -11.66 5.33 -3.44
C LEU A 102 -12.59 5.35 -4.66
N LEU A 103 -13.80 5.91 -4.53
CA LEU A 103 -14.74 6.08 -5.65
C LEU A 103 -14.13 6.89 -6.80
N LYS A 104 -13.48 8.02 -6.50
CA LYS A 104 -12.82 8.83 -7.53
C LYS A 104 -11.70 8.07 -8.25
N ILE A 105 -10.94 7.26 -7.52
CA ILE A 105 -9.86 6.45 -8.09
C ILE A 105 -10.46 5.36 -8.99
N THR A 106 -11.50 4.67 -8.52
CA THR A 106 -12.19 3.63 -9.31
C THR A 106 -12.88 4.22 -10.55
N ASP A 107 -13.44 5.43 -10.47
CA ASP A 107 -14.03 6.15 -11.61
C ASP A 107 -12.98 6.49 -12.68
N MET A 108 -11.71 6.64 -12.27
CA MET A 108 -10.59 6.81 -13.20
C MET A 108 -10.17 5.49 -13.88
N GLY A 109 -10.83 4.37 -13.58
CA GLY A 109 -10.49 3.03 -14.08
C GLY A 109 -9.31 2.39 -13.34
N LEU A 110 -8.91 2.96 -12.20
CA LEU A 110 -7.77 2.49 -11.43
C LEU A 110 -8.20 1.54 -10.30
N PRO A 111 -7.57 0.36 -10.17
CA PRO A 111 -7.75 -0.52 -9.04
C PRO A 111 -7.24 0.13 -7.75
N THR A 112 -7.82 -0.25 -6.62
CA THR A 112 -7.36 0.21 -5.30
C THR A 112 -7.05 -0.96 -4.38
N ALA A 113 -6.12 -0.70 -3.46
CA ALA A 113 -5.69 -1.65 -2.45
C ALA A 113 -5.75 -1.02 -1.06
N THR A 114 -6.00 -1.84 -0.03
CA THR A 114 -5.84 -1.42 1.37
C THR A 114 -5.30 -2.56 2.24
N GLU A 115 -4.69 -2.22 3.38
CA GLU A 115 -4.44 -3.17 4.46
C GLU A 115 -5.71 -3.27 5.32
N VAL A 116 -6.10 -4.49 5.68
CA VAL A 116 -7.21 -4.75 6.59
C VAL A 116 -6.67 -4.78 8.02
N LEU A 117 -7.07 -3.79 8.82
CA LEU A 117 -6.55 -3.59 10.17
C LEU A 117 -7.53 -3.98 11.27
N ASP A 118 -8.81 -4.03 10.93
CA ASP A 118 -9.91 -4.34 11.82
C ASP A 118 -11.05 -4.99 10.98
N PRO A 119 -11.97 -5.73 11.61
CA PRO A 119 -13.03 -6.44 10.89
C PRO A 119 -14.18 -5.54 10.41
N ILE A 120 -14.24 -4.27 10.83
CA ILE A 120 -15.36 -3.36 10.60
C ILE A 120 -15.11 -2.49 9.36
N THR A 121 -13.95 -1.82 9.27
CA THR A 121 -13.57 -0.93 8.16
C THR A 121 -13.77 -1.56 6.77
N PRO A 122 -13.41 -2.83 6.54
CA PRO A 122 -13.62 -3.47 5.24
C PRO A 122 -15.08 -3.48 4.80
N GLN A 123 -16.06 -3.53 5.72
CA GLN A 123 -17.48 -3.50 5.36
C GLN A 123 -17.88 -2.17 4.69
N TYR A 124 -17.21 -1.07 5.04
CA TYR A 124 -17.46 0.26 4.48
C TYR A 124 -16.72 0.52 3.17
N LEU A 125 -15.60 -0.19 2.94
CA LEU A 125 -14.77 -0.04 1.74
C LEU A 125 -14.97 -1.18 0.75
N ALA A 126 -15.74 -2.21 1.12
CA ALA A 126 -16.07 -3.34 0.28
C ALA A 126 -16.63 -2.89 -1.07
N GLY A 127 -16.20 -3.59 -2.12
CA GLY A 127 -16.55 -3.30 -3.52
C GLY A 127 -15.70 -2.21 -4.20
N LEU A 128 -14.87 -1.47 -3.47
CA LEU A 128 -13.97 -0.47 -4.06
C LEU A 128 -12.51 -0.90 -4.06
N VAL A 129 -12.18 -1.95 -3.31
CA VAL A 129 -10.84 -2.50 -3.14
C VAL A 129 -10.74 -3.84 -3.89
N CYS A 130 -9.73 -4.00 -4.74
CA CYS A 130 -9.49 -5.24 -5.49
C CYS A 130 -8.40 -6.14 -4.87
N TRP A 131 -7.56 -5.59 -3.99
CA TRP A 131 -6.54 -6.34 -3.26
C TRP A 131 -6.46 -5.86 -1.81
N ALA A 132 -6.45 -6.81 -0.89
CA ALA A 132 -6.35 -6.54 0.53
C ALA A 132 -5.09 -7.19 1.10
N ALA A 133 -4.29 -6.42 1.82
CA ALA A 133 -3.18 -6.95 2.61
C ALA A 133 -3.66 -7.29 4.03
N ILE A 134 -3.15 -8.37 4.60
CA ILE A 134 -3.20 -8.62 6.04
C ILE A 134 -1.78 -8.37 6.55
N GLY A 135 -1.63 -7.47 7.51
CA GLY A 135 -0.34 -7.19 8.11
C GLY A 135 0.24 -8.45 8.79
N ALA A 136 1.56 -8.57 8.81
CA ALA A 136 2.25 -9.70 9.44
C ALA A 136 2.22 -9.69 10.99
N ARG A 137 1.40 -8.82 11.60
CA ARG A 137 1.32 -8.63 13.06
C ARG A 137 0.34 -9.58 13.71
#